data_AF-K8GRR4-F1
#
_entry.id   AF-K8GRR4-F1
#
_cell.length_a   1.000
_cell.length_b   1.000
_cell.length_c   1.000
_cell.angle_alpha   90.00
_cell.angle_beta   90.00
_cell.angle_gamma   90.00
#
_symmetry.space_group_name_H-M   'P 1'
#
loop_
_entity.id
_entity.type
_entity.pdbx_description
1 polymer ?
#
loop_
_entity_poly.entity_id
_entity_poly.type
_entity_poly.pdbx_seq_one_letter_code
_entity_poly.pdbx_strand_id
1 'polypeptide(L)'
;MATDHLSLFLSTSAEGVPVLVTSTTHPAQLVHVAHATAHDYITLWVNNFHTDDVEVNTYVTANGVASDSTSPVASTIIIPPKSGKAILEPGVPLTGSRNLKIRASVTNVVTFQGYVYRRIQT
;
A
#
# COMPACT_ATOMS: atom_id res chain seq x y z
N MET A 1 29.82 0.58 9.21
CA MET A 1 28.48 1.19 9.40
C MET A 1 27.54 0.10 9.83
N ALA A 2 26.85 0.28 10.96
CA ALA A 2 25.82 -0.66 11.40
C ALA A 2 24.53 -0.36 10.61
N THR A 3 23.76 -1.39 10.27
CA THR A 3 22.46 -1.21 9.63
C THR A 3 21.40 -1.60 10.63
N ASP A 4 20.64 -0.62 11.10
CA ASP A 4 19.51 -0.86 11.97
C ASP A 4 18.23 -1.01 11.15
N HIS A 5 17.36 -1.87 11.65
CA HIS A 5 16.14 -2.26 10.99
C HIS A 5 14.95 -2.12 11.93
N LEU A 6 13.98 -1.29 11.54
CA LEU A 6 12.77 -1.05 12.33
C LEU A 6 11.57 -1.66 11.61
N SER A 7 10.75 -2.40 12.35
CA SER A 7 9.44 -2.85 11.88
C SER A 7 8.38 -1.84 12.33
N LEU A 8 7.66 -1.26 11.38
CA LEU A 8 6.70 -0.19 11.58
C LEU A 8 5.34 -0.57 11.00
N PHE A 9 4.26 0.01 11.54
CA PHE A 9 2.94 -0.06 10.92
C PHE A 9 2.87 0.85 9.67
N LEU A 10 1.90 0.56 8.79
CA LEU A 10 1.55 1.45 7.68
C LEU A 10 1.11 2.82 8.23
N SER A 11 1.36 3.91 7.49
CA SER A 11 1.07 5.27 7.99
C SER A 11 -0.41 5.50 8.25
N THR A 12 -1.27 4.78 7.53
CA THR A 12 -2.74 4.93 7.63
C THR A 12 -3.40 3.84 8.47
N SER A 13 -2.63 2.89 9.00
CA SER A 13 -3.17 1.86 9.89
C SER A 13 -3.03 2.29 11.34
N ALA A 14 -4.11 2.15 12.10
CA ALA A 14 -4.07 2.24 13.55
C ALA A 14 -3.57 0.90 14.10
N GLU A 15 -2.28 0.84 14.45
CA GLU A 15 -1.69 -0.30 15.18
C GLU A 15 -1.85 -1.67 14.49
N GLY A 16 -1.83 -1.71 13.15
CA GLY A 16 -1.92 -2.94 12.37
C GLY A 16 -3.35 -3.40 12.06
N VAL A 17 -4.37 -2.64 12.47
CA VAL A 17 -5.76 -2.90 12.10
C VAL A 17 -5.93 -2.82 10.57
N PRO A 18 -6.66 -3.77 9.95
CA PRO A 18 -6.97 -3.72 8.52
C PRO A 18 -7.75 -2.45 8.14
N VAL A 19 -7.39 -1.86 7.01
CA VAL A 19 -8.01 -0.63 6.51
C VAL A 19 -8.85 -0.97 5.29
N LEU A 20 -10.07 -0.44 5.24
CA LEU A 20 -10.98 -0.63 4.11
C LEU A 20 -10.52 0.19 2.90
N VAL A 21 -10.49 -0.41 1.71
CA VAL A 21 -10.29 0.29 0.44
C VAL A 21 -11.62 0.90 0.01
N THR A 22 -11.68 2.23 -0.02
CA THR A 22 -12.89 2.98 -0.38
C THR A 22 -12.79 3.65 -1.75
N SER A 23 -11.56 3.86 -2.25
CA SER A 23 -11.31 4.51 -3.53
C SER A 23 -11.38 3.54 -4.71
N THR A 24 -12.25 3.85 -5.67
CA THR A 24 -12.37 3.17 -6.97
C THR A 24 -11.98 4.03 -8.16
N THR A 25 -11.81 5.34 -7.92
CA THR A 25 -11.49 6.33 -8.93
C THR A 25 -10.40 7.27 -8.42
N HIS A 26 -10.08 8.26 -9.24
CA HIS A 26 -9.11 9.28 -8.87
C HIS A 26 -9.64 10.28 -7.84
N PRO A 27 -8.88 10.60 -6.78
CA PRO A 27 -7.55 10.09 -6.39
C PRO A 27 -7.57 8.76 -5.61
N ALA A 28 -6.45 8.00 -5.64
CA ALA A 28 -6.28 6.76 -4.89
C ALA A 28 -6.14 7.02 -3.39
N GLN A 29 -6.49 6.01 -2.60
CA GLN A 29 -6.41 6.08 -1.15
C GLN A 29 -4.98 5.92 -0.65
N LEU A 30 -4.55 6.75 0.30
CA LEU A 30 -3.21 6.67 0.88
C LEU A 30 -3.03 5.40 1.73
N VAL A 31 -1.89 4.73 1.56
CA VAL A 31 -1.48 3.55 2.33
C VAL A 31 -0.31 3.90 3.27
N HIS A 32 0.73 4.52 2.73
CA HIS A 32 1.93 4.84 3.49
C HIS A 32 2.67 6.02 2.87
N VAL A 33 3.32 6.82 3.72
CA VAL A 33 4.26 7.88 3.31
C VAL A 33 5.66 7.39 3.67
N ALA A 34 6.47 7.12 2.64
CA ALA A 34 7.83 6.65 2.83
C ALA A 34 8.68 7.69 3.56
N HIS A 35 9.73 7.23 4.23
CA HIS A 35 10.68 8.12 4.88
C HIS A 35 11.41 9.02 3.86
N ALA A 36 11.88 10.18 4.32
CA ALA A 36 12.57 11.14 3.46
C ALA A 36 13.92 10.60 2.94
N THR A 37 14.65 9.84 3.75
CA THR A 37 16.01 9.37 3.45
C THR A 37 16.20 7.86 3.60
N ALA A 38 15.80 7.28 4.74
CA ALA A 38 15.74 5.83 4.93
C ALA A 38 14.88 5.11 3.87
N HIS A 39 15.16 3.82 3.66
CA HIS A 39 14.41 2.99 2.71
C HIS A 39 13.32 2.21 3.46
N ASP A 40 12.09 2.37 3.01
CA ASP A 40 10.91 1.67 3.52
C ASP A 40 10.54 0.52 2.59
N TYR A 41 10.77 -0.70 3.05
CA TYR A 41 10.37 -1.92 2.35
C TYR A 41 8.96 -2.28 2.80
N ILE A 42 7.98 -2.06 1.92
CA ILE A 42 6.57 -2.17 2.29
C ILE A 42 6.07 -3.56 1.91
N THR A 43 5.43 -4.24 2.86
CA THR A 43 4.68 -5.46 2.57
C THR A 43 3.20 -5.24 2.78
N LEU A 44 2.41 -5.46 1.72
CA LEU A 44 0.98 -5.22 1.71
C LEU A 44 0.22 -6.50 1.37
N TRP A 45 -0.75 -6.84 2.20
CA TRP A 45 -1.74 -7.87 1.95
C TRP A 45 -3.11 -7.28 1.79
N VAL A 46 -3.91 -7.92 0.95
CA VAL A 46 -5.27 -7.51 0.61
C VAL A 46 -6.22 -8.69 0.74
N ASN A 47 -7.44 -8.42 1.19
CA ASN A 47 -8.47 -9.43 1.42
C ASN A 47 -9.77 -9.00 0.76
N ASN A 48 -10.24 -9.80 -0.20
CA ASN A 48 -11.50 -9.59 -0.88
C ASN A 48 -12.63 -10.35 -0.15
N PHE A 49 -13.57 -9.60 0.42
CA PHE A 49 -14.78 -10.17 1.05
C PHE A 49 -16.04 -9.98 0.19
N HIS A 50 -15.87 -9.59 -1.07
CA HIS A 50 -16.93 -9.58 -2.09
C HIS A 50 -17.32 -10.99 -2.55
N THR A 51 -18.38 -11.08 -3.35
CA THR A 51 -18.85 -12.31 -3.99
C THR A 51 -18.24 -12.56 -5.37
N ASP A 52 -17.57 -11.56 -5.94
CA ASP A 52 -16.91 -11.62 -7.25
C ASP A 52 -15.43 -11.24 -7.17
N ASP A 53 -14.71 -11.48 -8.27
CA ASP A 53 -13.32 -11.04 -8.46
C ASP A 53 -13.20 -9.51 -8.34
N VAL A 54 -12.18 -9.04 -7.62
CA VAL A 54 -11.90 -7.60 -7.47
C VAL A 54 -10.46 -7.33 -7.89
N GLU A 55 -10.28 -6.38 -8.81
CA GLU A 55 -8.97 -5.88 -9.20
C GLU A 55 -8.51 -4.83 -8.19
N VAL A 56 -7.24 -4.91 -7.77
CA VAL A 56 -6.64 -3.98 -6.84
C VAL A 56 -5.33 -3.47 -7.44
N ASN A 57 -5.18 -2.15 -7.43
CA ASN A 57 -4.06 -1.43 -8.02
C ASN A 57 -3.36 -0.58 -6.97
N THR A 58 -2.03 -0.55 -7.01
CA THR A 58 -1.21 0.38 -6.22
C THR A 58 -0.57 1.43 -7.11
N TYR A 59 -0.29 2.59 -6.53
CA TYR A 59 0.32 3.73 -7.21
C TYR A 59 1.40 4.33 -6.30
N VAL A 60 2.49 4.80 -6.89
CA VAL A 60 3.52 5.56 -6.18
C VAL A 60 3.53 6.98 -6.69
N THR A 61 3.30 7.95 -5.80
CA THR A 61 3.28 9.37 -6.14
C THR A 61 4.32 10.16 -5.35
N ALA A 62 4.67 11.35 -5.84
CA ALA A 62 5.38 12.33 -5.02
C ALA A 62 4.52 12.80 -3.83
N ASN A 63 5.17 13.25 -2.76
CA ASN A 63 4.46 13.87 -1.65
C ASN A 63 3.70 15.12 -2.10
N GLY A 64 2.54 15.40 -1.51
CA GLY A 64 1.73 16.58 -1.83
C GLY A 64 1.01 16.53 -3.19
N VAL A 65 1.28 15.53 -4.03
CA VAL A 65 0.55 15.35 -5.28
C VAL A 65 -0.76 14.61 -4.96
N ALA A 66 -1.85 15.37 -4.95
CA ALA A 66 -3.20 14.83 -4.79
C ALA A 66 -3.53 13.87 -5.95
N SER A 67 -3.09 14.25 -7.15
CA SER A 67 -3.32 13.47 -8.36
C SER A 67 -2.32 12.32 -8.55
N ASP A 68 -2.81 11.12 -8.78
CA ASP A 68 -2.07 9.97 -9.32
C ASP A 68 -2.45 9.65 -10.78
N SER A 69 -3.20 10.52 -11.48
CA SER A 69 -3.73 10.22 -12.82
C SER A 69 -2.62 10.07 -13.86
N THR A 70 -1.46 10.65 -13.56
CA THR A 70 -0.21 10.54 -14.33
C THR A 70 0.81 9.64 -13.66
N SER A 71 0.49 9.07 -12.49
CA SER A 71 1.42 8.19 -11.77
C SER A 71 1.31 6.76 -12.33
N PRO A 72 2.44 6.10 -12.58
CA PRO A 72 2.42 4.72 -13.05
C PRO A 72 1.78 3.82 -11.99
N VAL A 73 1.03 2.82 -12.47
CA VAL A 73 0.59 1.71 -11.64
C VAL A 73 1.84 0.95 -11.18
N ALA A 74 2.00 0.79 -9.88
CA ALA A 74 3.13 0.08 -9.30
C ALA A 74 2.90 -1.44 -9.37
N SER A 75 1.72 -1.89 -8.95
CA SER A 75 1.29 -3.29 -9.00
C SER A 75 -0.21 -3.40 -9.26
N THR A 76 -0.61 -4.49 -9.92
CA THR A 76 -2.01 -4.88 -10.17
C THR A 76 -2.20 -6.35 -9.81
N ILE A 77 -3.27 -6.65 -9.09
CA ILE A 77 -3.69 -8.04 -8.82
C ILE A 77 -5.20 -8.18 -8.94
N ILE A 78 -5.66 -9.33 -9.41
CA ILE A 78 -7.07 -9.74 -9.31
C ILE A 78 -7.18 -10.72 -8.14
N ILE A 79 -8.08 -10.41 -7.21
CA ILE A 79 -8.29 -11.19 -6.00
C ILE A 79 -9.62 -11.94 -6.12
N PRO A 80 -9.62 -13.29 -6.10
CA PRO A 80 -10.84 -14.08 -6.15
C PRO A 80 -11.79 -13.79 -4.97
N PRO A 81 -13.10 -14.04 -5.11
CA PRO A 81 -14.07 -13.79 -4.07
C PRO A 81 -13.80 -14.64 -2.83
N LYS A 82 -14.01 -14.05 -1.65
CA LYS A 82 -13.87 -14.71 -0.34
C LYS A 82 -12.56 -15.49 -0.18
N SER A 83 -11.50 -15.03 -0.84
CA SER A 83 -10.19 -15.64 -0.77
C SER A 83 -9.46 -15.21 0.50
N GLY A 84 -8.44 -15.99 0.87
CA GLY A 84 -7.50 -15.57 1.91
C GLY A 84 -6.71 -14.32 1.51
N LYS A 85 -5.91 -13.81 2.44
CA LYS A 85 -5.09 -12.62 2.19
C LYS A 85 -4.10 -12.86 1.05
N ALA A 86 -4.23 -12.11 -0.04
CA ALA A 86 -3.29 -12.10 -1.16
C ALA A 86 -2.19 -11.05 -0.92
N ILE A 87 -0.96 -11.33 -1.34
CA ILE A 87 0.14 -10.36 -1.29
C ILE A 87 0.08 -9.45 -2.52
N LEU A 88 0.17 -8.13 -2.31
CA LEU A 88 0.09 -7.11 -3.36
C LEU A 88 1.43 -6.42 -3.60
N GLU A 89 2.15 -6.07 -2.52
CA GLU A 89 3.47 -5.45 -2.61
C GLU A 89 4.47 -6.28 -1.82
N PRO A 90 5.32 -7.10 -2.46
CA PRO A 90 6.30 -7.91 -1.75
C PRO A 90 7.62 -7.16 -1.56
N GLY A 91 7.65 -6.19 -0.63
CA GLY A 91 8.90 -5.60 -0.16
C GLY A 91 9.55 -4.61 -1.12
N VAL A 92 8.77 -3.85 -1.88
CA VAL A 92 9.28 -2.79 -2.75
C VAL A 92 9.87 -1.66 -1.89
N PRO A 93 11.15 -1.28 -2.08
CA PRO A 93 11.77 -0.19 -1.34
C PRO A 93 11.29 1.17 -1.85
N LEU A 94 10.75 2.00 -0.96
CA LEU A 94 10.40 3.39 -1.22
C LEU A 94 11.19 4.34 -0.32
N THR A 95 11.56 5.51 -0.84
CA THR A 95 12.25 6.58 -0.11
C THR A 95 11.90 7.93 -0.74
N GLY A 96 12.35 9.05 -0.15
CA GLY A 96 12.14 10.39 -0.70
C GLY A 96 10.72 10.93 -0.48
N SER A 97 10.10 10.57 0.65
CA SER A 97 8.76 11.03 1.02
C SER A 97 7.67 10.63 0.01
N ARG A 98 7.86 9.54 -0.74
CA ARG A 98 6.89 9.08 -1.74
C ARG A 98 5.66 8.47 -1.05
N ASN A 99 4.50 8.67 -1.66
CA ASN A 99 3.24 8.13 -1.17
C ASN A 99 2.93 6.83 -1.92
N LEU A 100 2.76 5.74 -1.18
CA LEU A 100 2.11 4.54 -1.69
C LEU A 100 0.60 4.71 -1.53
N LYS A 101 -0.13 4.52 -2.62
CA LYS A 101 -1.60 4.61 -2.67
C LYS A 101 -2.21 3.34 -3.25
N ILE A 102 -3.50 3.11 -3.00
CA ILE A 102 -4.25 1.93 -3.42
C ILE A 102 -5.63 2.30 -3.97
N ARG A 103 -6.12 1.50 -4.91
CA ARG A 103 -7.52 1.46 -5.37
C ARG A 103 -7.98 0.04 -5.58
N ALA A 104 -9.28 -0.15 -5.52
CA ALA A 104 -9.95 -1.37 -5.95
C ALA A 104 -10.94 -1.07 -7.07
N SER A 105 -11.30 -2.06 -7.88
CA SER A 105 -12.37 -1.92 -8.88
C SER A 105 -13.76 -1.74 -8.25
N VAL A 106 -13.92 -2.17 -6.99
CA VAL A 106 -15.16 -2.08 -6.21
C VAL A 106 -14.87 -1.48 -4.84
N THR A 107 -15.71 -0.54 -4.40
CA THR A 107 -15.55 0.16 -3.11
C THR A 107 -16.02 -0.71 -1.96
N ASN A 108 -15.41 -0.57 -0.79
CA ASN A 108 -15.88 -1.16 0.48
C ASN A 108 -15.95 -2.69 0.50
N VAL A 109 -15.18 -3.38 -0.34
CA VAL A 109 -15.18 -4.86 -0.41
C VAL A 109 -13.80 -5.49 -0.33
N VAL A 110 -12.76 -4.65 -0.25
CA VAL A 110 -11.37 -5.07 -0.04
C VAL A 110 -10.83 -4.37 1.21
N THR A 111 -10.14 -5.12 2.06
CA THR A 111 -9.31 -4.54 3.12
C THR A 111 -7.84 -4.76 2.81
N PHE A 112 -6.98 -3.85 3.24
CA PHE A 112 -5.54 -4.01 3.22
C PHE A 112 -4.94 -3.98 4.63
N GLN A 113 -3.83 -4.68 4.81
CA GLN A 113 -3.01 -4.65 6.02
C GLN A 113 -1.55 -4.90 5.65
N GLY A 114 -0.63 -4.53 6.52
CA GLY A 114 0.78 -4.67 6.20
C GLY A 114 1.72 -4.17 7.26
N TYR A 115 3.00 -4.23 6.95
CA TYR A 115 4.05 -3.61 7.74
C TYR A 115 5.09 -2.98 6.81
N VAL A 116 5.92 -2.12 7.41
CA VAL A 116 7.06 -1.49 6.78
C VAL A 116 8.32 -1.93 7.51
N TYR A 117 9.26 -2.47 6.75
CA TYR A 117 10.61 -2.71 7.25
C TYR A 117 11.49 -1.54 6.82
N ARG A 118 11.84 -0.67 7.77
CA ARG A 118 12.65 0.52 7.52
C ARG A 118 14.12 0.21 7.73
N ARG A 119 14.94 0.41 6.70
CA ARG A 119 16.40 0.31 6.75
C ARG A 119 17.00 1.70 6.94
N ILE A 120 17.64 1.91 8.10
CA ILE A 120 18.36 3.14 8.40
C ILE A 120 19.85 2.87 8.21
N GLN A 121 20.50 3.68 7.38
CA GLN A 121 21.96 3.70 7.29
C GLN A 121 22.45 4.79 8.25
N THR A 122 23.16 4.39 9.30
CA THR A 122 23.85 5.26 10.25
C THR A 122 25.36 5.24 10.04
#